data_AF-A0A8B8M9Z5-F1
#
_entry.id   AF-A0A8B8M9Z5-F1
#
_cell.length_a   1.000
_cell.length_b   1.000
_cell.length_c   1.000
_cell.angle_alpha   90.00
_cell.angle_beta   90.00
_cell.angle_gamma   90.00
#
_symmetry.space_group_name_H-M   'P 1'
#
loop_
_entity.id
_entity.type
_entity.pdbx_description
1 polymer ?
#
loop_
_entity_poly.entity_id
_entity_poly.type
_entity_poly.pdbx_seq_one_letter_code
_entity_poly.pdbx_strand_id
1 'polypeptide(L)'
;MVTSSDCHFKLKETERLQDTKISRERDDDDDERVSLLFSAWSDALNESISGDREYLQKHGISGSSLPNAPHLENCKLKTQLYGYLDKRTGNESFPPWTSWKGFLQKFPVAAFNGQMQNLRHQAASEGAYPPWIAGSDGENYPLTRKVQRDIWIHQHPLNCSSPNVKFLVTDWEKSPGYGIGAQIAGMCGLLGIAIKEGRVLVTNYYNRADHGGCKGSSRSSWSCYFFPETSLECRQRAYELMKSEEAWSKGIVTTKENYTSKHIWAGPTPRKWGLPWDYLQPTTDINGTLLASHRKMDRRWWRAQAVRYLMRFPTEYTCNLMNEARHIAFGKLAAKMVLQSLAGDWPKESGAKPRSDIDEYVWSNHKPWVPRPLLGMHVRMGDKACEMKVVGFEEYMHLADRIRRHFPYLTSIWLSTEMQEVIDKTREYSHWNFHYTRVKRQFRTNMSMADYEASLGRETSTNYPLVNFLMAADSDFFVGALGSTWSYLIDGMRNTGGKVMAGYLSVNKDRFW
;
A
#
# COMPACT_ATOMS: atom_id res chain seq x y z
N MET A 1 -44.01 -23.24 72.79
CA MET A 1 -44.38 -24.20 71.72
C MET A 1 -44.12 -23.48 70.39
N VAL A 2 -43.08 -23.91 69.66
CA VAL A 2 -42.90 -23.84 68.19
C VAL A 2 -42.92 -22.44 67.51
N THR A 3 -41.96 -21.97 66.70
CA THR A 3 -40.57 -22.28 66.29
C THR A 3 -40.11 -21.06 65.48
N SER A 4 -38.86 -20.62 65.63
CA SER A 4 -38.21 -19.70 64.69
C SER A 4 -37.98 -20.39 63.35
N SER A 5 -38.45 -19.79 62.26
CA SER A 5 -38.10 -20.23 60.90
C SER A 5 -36.87 -19.46 60.40
N ASP A 6 -35.72 -20.12 60.44
CA ASP A 6 -34.50 -19.72 59.74
C ASP A 6 -34.71 -19.80 58.22
N CYS A 7 -34.61 -18.65 57.53
CA CYS A 7 -34.40 -18.62 56.09
C CYS A 7 -32.90 -18.71 55.78
N HIS A 8 -32.39 -19.93 55.62
CA HIS A 8 -31.07 -20.16 55.03
C HIS A 8 -31.12 -19.88 53.52
N PHE A 9 -30.73 -18.67 53.11
CA PHE A 9 -30.37 -18.39 51.72
C PHE A 9 -28.97 -18.98 51.43
N LYS A 10 -28.91 -20.20 50.88
CA LYS A 10 -27.73 -20.68 50.13
C LYS A 10 -27.91 -20.29 48.66
N LEU A 11 -27.28 -19.20 48.25
CA LEU A 11 -27.23 -18.76 46.84
C LEU A 11 -25.82 -18.94 46.27
N LYS A 12 -25.75 -19.70 45.15
CA LYS A 12 -24.95 -19.38 43.96
C LYS A 12 -23.42 -19.48 43.98
N GLU A 13 -22.82 -20.46 44.66
CA GLU A 13 -21.41 -20.80 44.38
C GLU A 13 -21.29 -21.82 43.23
N THR A 14 -22.19 -22.80 43.17
CA THR A 14 -22.20 -23.85 42.13
C THR A 14 -22.69 -23.35 40.76
N GLU A 15 -23.69 -22.47 40.72
CA GLU A 15 -24.15 -21.84 39.47
C GLU A 15 -23.13 -20.85 38.91
N ARG A 16 -22.42 -20.06 39.75
CA ARG A 16 -21.30 -19.22 39.29
C ARG A 16 -20.14 -20.04 38.74
N LEU A 17 -19.81 -21.17 39.36
CA LEU A 17 -18.76 -22.08 38.87
C LEU A 17 -19.16 -22.81 37.59
N GLN A 18 -20.45 -23.15 37.41
CA GLN A 18 -20.97 -23.71 36.16
C GLN A 18 -21.03 -22.66 35.05
N ASP A 19 -21.49 -21.43 35.32
CA ASP A 19 -21.45 -20.34 34.35
C ASP A 19 -20.01 -19.98 33.94
N THR A 20 -19.06 -20.02 34.88
CA THR A 20 -17.63 -19.78 34.59
C THR A 20 -16.99 -20.95 33.83
N LYS A 21 -17.44 -22.19 34.05
CA LYS A 21 -16.99 -23.36 33.28
C LYS A 21 -17.59 -23.37 31.88
N ILE A 22 -18.88 -23.10 31.74
CA ILE A 22 -19.57 -22.99 30.45
C ILE A 22 -19.04 -21.81 29.64
N SER A 23 -18.70 -20.69 30.28
CA SER A 23 -18.04 -19.56 29.60
C SER A 23 -16.64 -19.93 29.12
N ARG A 24 -15.85 -20.65 29.93
CA ARG A 24 -14.51 -21.13 29.55
C ARG A 24 -14.56 -22.18 28.43
N GLU A 25 -15.49 -23.13 28.50
CA GLU A 25 -15.69 -24.15 27.46
C GLU A 25 -16.16 -23.53 26.14
N ARG A 26 -16.99 -22.47 26.19
CA ARG A 26 -17.35 -21.70 24.99
C ARG A 26 -16.21 -20.86 24.45
N ASP A 27 -15.43 -20.22 25.31
CA ASP A 27 -14.25 -19.45 24.90
C ASP A 27 -13.19 -20.36 24.25
N ASP A 28 -13.01 -21.58 24.78
CA ASP A 28 -12.09 -22.59 24.25
C ASP A 28 -12.59 -23.15 22.89
N ASP A 29 -13.90 -23.46 22.75
CA ASP A 29 -14.50 -23.89 21.47
C ASP A 29 -14.43 -22.79 20.39
N ASP A 30 -14.67 -21.53 20.76
CA ASP A 30 -14.53 -20.40 19.86
C ASP A 30 -13.08 -20.20 19.39
N ASP A 31 -12.09 -20.38 20.28
CA ASP A 31 -10.67 -20.28 19.94
C ASP A 31 -10.20 -21.44 19.04
N GLU A 32 -10.73 -22.66 19.23
CA GLU A 32 -10.50 -23.79 18.31
C GLU A 32 -11.08 -23.51 16.92
N ARG A 33 -12.32 -23.00 16.84
CA ARG A 33 -12.97 -22.65 15.57
C ARG A 33 -12.26 -21.51 14.85
N VAL A 34 -11.81 -20.49 15.57
CA VAL A 34 -10.97 -19.40 15.03
C VAL A 34 -9.67 -19.97 14.47
N SER A 35 -9.02 -20.88 15.19
CA SER A 35 -7.78 -21.51 14.77
C SER A 35 -7.96 -22.40 13.54
N LEU A 36 -9.09 -23.13 13.46
CA LEU A 36 -9.46 -23.93 12.29
C LEU A 36 -9.70 -23.05 11.05
N LEU A 37 -10.49 -21.99 11.16
CA LEU A 37 -10.78 -21.08 10.04
C LEU A 37 -9.51 -20.33 9.58
N PHE A 38 -8.69 -19.87 10.54
CA PHE A 38 -7.40 -19.26 10.24
C PHE A 38 -6.50 -20.20 9.44
N SER A 39 -6.41 -21.47 9.85
CA SER A 39 -5.57 -22.47 9.19
C SER A 39 -6.11 -22.82 7.80
N ALA A 40 -7.42 -23.01 7.66
CA ALA A 40 -8.06 -23.23 6.36
C ALA A 40 -7.80 -22.07 5.38
N TRP A 41 -7.78 -20.82 5.86
CA TRP A 41 -7.35 -19.67 5.05
C TRP A 41 -5.85 -19.64 4.77
N SER A 42 -5.00 -20.09 5.70
CA SER A 42 -3.56 -20.27 5.46
C SER A 42 -3.32 -21.24 4.31
N ASP A 43 -4.04 -22.36 4.28
CA ASP A 43 -3.92 -23.35 3.22
C ASP A 43 -4.47 -22.82 1.89
N ALA A 44 -5.61 -22.13 1.89
CA ALA A 44 -6.11 -21.48 0.67
C ALA A 44 -5.15 -20.42 0.11
N LEU A 45 -4.45 -19.70 0.99
CA LEU A 45 -3.40 -18.75 0.59
C LEU A 45 -2.19 -19.50 -0.01
N ASN A 46 -1.76 -20.60 0.61
CA ASN A 46 -0.67 -21.44 0.11
C ASN A 46 -1.03 -22.19 -1.17
N GLU A 47 -2.28 -22.61 -1.37
CA GLU A 47 -2.80 -23.22 -2.59
C GLU A 47 -2.59 -22.30 -3.80
N SER A 48 -2.78 -20.99 -3.63
CA SER A 48 -2.48 -20.00 -4.68
C SER A 48 -1.00 -19.95 -5.06
N ILE A 49 -0.12 -20.54 -4.25
CA ILE A 49 1.34 -20.54 -4.37
C ILE A 49 1.89 -21.94 -4.77
N SER A 50 1.34 -23.05 -4.25
CA SER A 50 1.86 -24.42 -4.40
C SER A 50 0.88 -25.45 -5.00
N GLY A 51 -0.43 -25.21 -4.96
CA GLY A 51 -1.45 -26.07 -5.59
C GLY A 51 -1.95 -27.29 -4.81
N ASP A 52 -1.54 -27.51 -3.56
CA ASP A 52 -1.92 -28.70 -2.76
C ASP A 52 -3.07 -28.44 -1.76
N ARG A 53 -4.10 -29.30 -1.76
CA ARG A 53 -5.34 -29.20 -0.94
C ARG A 53 -5.36 -30.10 0.30
N GLU A 54 -4.21 -30.41 0.88
CA GLU A 54 -4.09 -31.50 1.85
C GLU A 54 -4.88 -31.22 3.15
N TYR A 55 -4.87 -29.98 3.64
CA TYR A 55 -5.51 -29.63 4.91
C TYR A 55 -7.04 -29.53 4.84
N LEU A 56 -7.59 -28.92 3.79
CA LEU A 56 -9.05 -28.78 3.61
C LEU A 56 -9.70 -30.16 3.47
N GLN A 57 -9.07 -31.06 2.70
CA GLN A 57 -9.53 -32.44 2.55
C GLN A 57 -9.47 -33.22 3.87
N LYS A 58 -8.39 -33.05 4.65
CA LYS A 58 -8.20 -33.72 5.95
C LYS A 58 -9.28 -33.35 6.97
N HIS A 59 -9.80 -32.13 6.93
CA HIS A 59 -10.82 -31.64 7.87
C HIS A 59 -12.24 -31.64 7.30
N GLY A 60 -12.45 -32.26 6.13
CA GLY A 60 -13.78 -32.36 5.51
C GLY A 60 -14.36 -31.01 5.07
N ILE A 61 -13.54 -29.97 4.91
CA ILE A 61 -13.97 -28.64 4.52
C ILE A 61 -14.05 -28.59 2.99
N SER A 62 -15.26 -28.53 2.44
CA SER A 62 -15.45 -28.26 1.01
C SER A 62 -14.97 -26.84 0.68
N GLY A 63 -14.28 -26.64 -0.45
CA GLY A 63 -13.89 -25.30 -0.89
C GLY A 63 -15.06 -24.33 -1.08
N SER A 64 -16.28 -24.83 -1.33
CA SER A 64 -17.52 -24.01 -1.40
C SER A 64 -18.10 -23.64 -0.03
N SER A 65 -17.68 -24.35 1.02
CA SER A 65 -18.15 -24.21 2.40
C SER A 65 -17.27 -23.27 3.24
N LEU A 66 -16.09 -22.88 2.71
CA LEU A 66 -15.11 -22.01 3.35
C LEU A 66 -15.60 -20.54 3.30
N PRO A 67 -15.78 -19.88 4.45
CA PRO A 67 -16.14 -18.46 4.50
C PRO A 67 -15.10 -17.59 3.79
N ASN A 68 -15.56 -16.49 3.19
CA ASN A 68 -14.65 -15.53 2.55
C ASN A 68 -13.69 -14.93 3.60
N ALA A 69 -12.41 -14.80 3.25
CA ALA A 69 -11.41 -14.13 4.05
C ALA A 69 -11.40 -12.63 3.72
N PRO A 70 -12.05 -11.75 4.51
CA PRO A 70 -12.26 -10.36 4.13
C PRO A 70 -10.95 -9.55 4.07
N HIS A 71 -9.91 -10.00 4.77
CA HIS A 71 -8.57 -9.40 4.76
C HIS A 71 -7.70 -9.87 3.60
N LEU A 72 -8.17 -10.73 2.70
CA LEU A 72 -7.44 -11.24 1.54
C LEU A 72 -8.02 -10.72 0.22
N GLU A 73 -7.17 -10.60 -0.80
CA GLU A 73 -7.58 -10.26 -2.17
C GLU A 73 -7.36 -11.43 -3.11
N ASN A 74 -8.21 -11.53 -4.13
CA ASN A 74 -7.89 -12.36 -5.29
C ASN A 74 -6.88 -11.62 -6.18
N CYS A 75 -5.59 -11.87 -5.94
CA CYS A 75 -4.49 -11.14 -6.57
C CYS A 75 -4.44 -11.31 -8.10
N LYS A 76 -4.81 -12.49 -8.61
CA LYS A 76 -4.90 -12.75 -10.05
C LYS A 76 -6.00 -11.93 -10.71
N LEU A 77 -7.22 -11.94 -10.14
CA LEU A 77 -8.34 -11.15 -10.67
C LEU A 77 -8.07 -9.64 -10.58
N LYS A 78 -7.49 -9.16 -9.46
CA LYS A 78 -7.09 -7.75 -9.30
C LYS A 78 -6.06 -7.33 -10.33
N THR A 79 -5.03 -8.15 -10.56
CA THR A 79 -3.99 -7.86 -11.56
C THR A 79 -4.55 -7.82 -12.98
N GLN A 80 -5.47 -8.72 -13.34
CA GLN A 80 -6.16 -8.67 -14.63
C GLN A 80 -7.00 -7.39 -14.78
N LEU A 81 -7.70 -6.99 -13.72
CA LEU A 81 -8.49 -5.75 -13.69
C LEU A 81 -7.60 -4.52 -13.84
N TYR A 82 -6.49 -4.44 -13.10
CA TYR A 82 -5.50 -3.37 -13.28
C TYR A 82 -4.90 -3.37 -14.69
N GLY A 83 -4.61 -4.54 -15.26
CA GLY A 83 -4.18 -4.70 -16.65
C GLY A 83 -5.15 -4.12 -17.68
N TYR A 84 -6.45 -4.30 -17.45
CA TYR A 84 -7.49 -3.70 -18.26
C TYR A 84 -7.55 -2.17 -18.09
N LEU A 85 -7.46 -1.69 -16.84
CA LEU A 85 -7.55 -0.27 -16.52
C LEU A 85 -6.30 0.53 -16.95
N ASP A 86 -5.14 -0.09 -17.03
CA ASP A 86 -3.88 0.58 -17.40
C ASP A 86 -3.63 0.64 -18.92
N LYS A 87 -4.59 0.17 -19.74
CA LYS A 87 -4.51 0.16 -21.21
C LYS A 87 -5.52 1.09 -21.85
N ARG A 88 -5.27 1.47 -23.10
CA ARG A 88 -6.26 2.11 -23.98
C ARG A 88 -7.19 1.04 -24.57
N THR A 89 -8.46 1.38 -24.74
CA THR A 89 -9.45 0.54 -25.43
C THR A 89 -9.53 0.91 -26.91
N GLY A 90 -9.05 0.04 -27.80
CA GLY A 90 -9.07 0.29 -29.26
C GLY A 90 -8.34 1.57 -29.65
N ASN A 91 -8.97 2.40 -30.50
CA ASN A 91 -8.44 3.71 -30.95
C ASN A 91 -8.81 4.87 -30.00
N GLU A 92 -9.32 4.59 -28.80
CA GLU A 92 -9.77 5.64 -27.89
C GLU A 92 -8.62 6.47 -27.33
N SER A 93 -8.87 7.78 -27.24
CA SER A 93 -7.94 8.76 -26.68
C SER A 93 -7.79 8.65 -25.17
N PHE A 94 -8.58 7.82 -24.49
CA PHE A 94 -8.54 7.65 -23.04
C PHE A 94 -8.78 6.19 -22.61
N PRO A 95 -8.27 5.78 -21.44
CA PRO A 95 -8.44 4.43 -20.91
C PRO A 95 -9.84 4.19 -20.33
N PRO A 96 -10.24 2.93 -20.08
CA PRO A 96 -11.61 2.55 -19.70
C PRO A 96 -12.13 3.25 -18.42
N TRP A 97 -11.25 3.54 -17.45
CA TRP A 97 -11.62 4.24 -16.22
C TRP A 97 -12.09 5.68 -16.43
N THR A 98 -11.96 6.22 -17.64
CA THR A 98 -12.56 7.51 -17.98
C THR A 98 -14.09 7.43 -18.19
N SER A 99 -14.65 6.22 -18.27
CA SER A 99 -16.08 5.98 -18.46
C SER A 99 -16.74 5.34 -17.23
N TRP A 100 -17.13 6.16 -16.25
CA TRP A 100 -17.92 5.83 -15.04
C TRP A 100 -17.36 4.77 -14.06
N LYS A 101 -17.17 5.16 -12.78
CA LYS A 101 -16.76 4.36 -11.60
C LYS A 101 -15.85 3.13 -11.88
N GLY A 102 -14.77 3.32 -12.65
CA GLY A 102 -13.60 2.44 -12.73
C GLY A 102 -13.89 0.93 -12.65
N PHE A 103 -13.76 0.36 -11.44
CA PHE A 103 -13.87 -1.09 -11.17
C PHE A 103 -15.23 -1.74 -11.46
N LEU A 104 -16.33 -0.97 -11.55
CA LEU A 104 -17.69 -1.48 -11.77
C LEU A 104 -18.07 -1.65 -13.25
N GLN A 105 -17.17 -1.31 -14.18
CA GLN A 105 -17.44 -1.31 -15.62
C GLN A 105 -17.77 -2.70 -16.20
N LYS A 106 -17.47 -3.79 -15.48
CA LYS A 106 -17.71 -5.17 -15.92
C LYS A 106 -19.16 -5.66 -15.73
N PHE A 107 -20.05 -4.87 -15.12
CA PHE A 107 -21.46 -5.25 -15.03
C PHE A 107 -22.12 -5.15 -16.41
N PRO A 108 -22.70 -6.24 -16.97
CA PRO A 108 -23.46 -6.18 -18.21
C PRO A 108 -24.79 -5.49 -17.94
N VAL A 109 -24.80 -4.16 -17.95
CA VAL A 109 -26.07 -3.41 -17.92
C VAL A 109 -26.72 -3.63 -19.29
N ALA A 110 -27.70 -4.53 -19.34
CA ALA A 110 -28.60 -4.73 -20.48
C ALA A 110 -29.52 -3.50 -20.65
N ALA A 111 -28.94 -2.33 -20.92
CA ALA A 111 -29.60 -1.09 -21.32
C ALA A 111 -28.55 0.01 -21.58
N PHE A 112 -27.54 -0.24 -22.43
CA PHE A 112 -26.68 0.85 -22.92
C PHE A 112 -27.34 1.55 -24.11
N ASN A 113 -28.24 2.51 -23.83
CA ASN A 113 -28.74 3.43 -24.87
C ASN A 113 -27.60 4.35 -25.35
N GLY A 114 -27.56 4.69 -26.63
CA GLY A 114 -26.51 5.53 -27.26
C GLY A 114 -26.32 6.92 -26.61
N GLN A 115 -27.33 7.42 -25.89
CA GLN A 115 -27.25 8.66 -25.13
C GLN A 115 -26.26 8.59 -23.94
N MET A 116 -26.09 7.41 -23.33
CA MET A 116 -25.10 7.19 -22.26
C MET A 116 -23.66 7.08 -22.81
N GLN A 117 -23.46 6.64 -24.06
CA GLN A 117 -22.14 6.67 -24.70
C GLN A 117 -21.67 8.10 -24.96
N ASN A 118 -22.56 8.98 -25.41
CA ASN A 118 -22.25 10.40 -25.59
C ASN A 118 -21.96 11.11 -24.26
N LEU A 119 -22.75 10.86 -23.21
CA LEU A 119 -22.48 11.36 -21.85
C LEU A 119 -21.15 10.82 -21.28
N ARG A 120 -20.75 9.59 -21.62
CA ARG A 120 -19.45 9.01 -21.25
C ARG A 120 -18.29 9.72 -21.94
N HIS A 121 -18.39 9.98 -23.25
CA HIS A 121 -17.37 10.74 -23.97
C HIS A 121 -17.25 12.17 -23.42
N GLN A 122 -18.37 12.79 -23.07
CA GLN A 122 -18.40 14.12 -22.46
C GLN A 122 -17.79 14.12 -21.04
N ALA A 123 -18.16 13.18 -20.16
CA ALA A 123 -17.56 13.06 -18.81
C ALA A 123 -16.07 12.69 -18.84
N ALA A 124 -15.63 11.88 -19.81
CA ALA A 124 -14.22 11.58 -20.05
C ALA A 124 -13.44 12.83 -20.51
N SER A 125 -14.09 13.72 -21.27
CA SER A 125 -13.54 15.02 -21.67
C SER A 125 -13.51 16.04 -20.51
N GLU A 126 -14.50 15.97 -19.60
CA GLU A 126 -14.69 16.90 -18.47
C GLU A 126 -13.91 16.53 -17.20
N GLY A 127 -13.30 15.34 -17.11
CA GLY A 127 -12.30 15.06 -16.06
C GLY A 127 -12.48 13.76 -15.30
N ALA A 128 -12.76 12.64 -15.96
CA ALA A 128 -12.71 11.35 -15.29
C ALA A 128 -11.30 11.05 -14.74
N TYR A 129 -11.25 10.48 -13.53
CA TYR A 129 -10.03 10.42 -12.71
C TYR A 129 -9.47 9.00 -12.58
N PRO A 130 -8.15 8.85 -12.43
CA PRO A 130 -7.53 7.54 -12.34
C PRO A 130 -7.99 6.73 -11.11
N PRO A 131 -8.24 5.40 -11.25
CA PRO A 131 -8.83 4.57 -10.21
C PRO A 131 -7.89 4.25 -9.05
N TRP A 132 -6.59 4.53 -9.20
CA TRP A 132 -5.59 4.38 -8.14
C TRP A 132 -5.53 5.58 -7.16
N ILE A 133 -6.35 6.61 -7.41
CA ILE A 133 -6.50 7.75 -6.51
C ILE A 133 -7.75 7.57 -5.67
N ALA A 134 -7.56 7.55 -4.35
CA ALA A 134 -8.65 7.52 -3.38
C ALA A 134 -8.97 8.94 -2.90
N GLY A 135 -10.23 9.16 -2.51
CA GLY A 135 -10.71 10.46 -2.03
C GLY A 135 -11.00 11.48 -3.16
N SER A 136 -11.66 12.56 -2.77
CA SER A 136 -11.95 13.75 -3.57
C SER A 136 -10.75 14.69 -3.68
N ASP A 137 -10.84 15.77 -4.46
CA ASP A 137 -9.76 16.78 -4.53
C ASP A 137 -9.50 17.46 -3.18
N GLY A 138 -10.52 17.61 -2.32
CA GLY A 138 -10.35 18.19 -0.98
C GLY A 138 -9.66 17.28 0.02
N GLU A 139 -9.59 15.98 -0.25
CA GLU A 139 -8.93 14.97 0.61
C GLU A 139 -7.50 14.66 0.15
N ASN A 140 -7.08 15.23 -0.98
CA ASN A 140 -5.79 15.02 -1.62
C ASN A 140 -4.99 16.31 -1.74
N TYR A 141 -3.70 16.18 -2.05
CA TYR A 141 -2.92 17.33 -2.47
C TYR A 141 -3.52 17.99 -3.71
N PRO A 142 -3.31 19.33 -3.84
CA PRO A 142 -3.76 20.08 -4.99
C PRO A 142 -3.46 19.40 -6.32
N LEU A 143 -4.50 19.34 -7.15
CA LEU A 143 -4.46 18.83 -8.52
C LEU A 143 -4.08 17.34 -8.65
N THR A 144 -4.02 16.55 -7.57
CA THR A 144 -3.60 15.14 -7.64
C THR A 144 -4.31 14.38 -8.74
N ARG A 145 -5.64 14.41 -8.81
CA ARG A 145 -6.37 13.61 -9.82
C ARG A 145 -6.07 14.05 -11.26
N LYS A 146 -5.93 15.37 -11.50
CA LYS A 146 -5.54 15.93 -12.80
C LYS A 146 -4.11 15.53 -13.18
N VAL A 147 -3.17 15.69 -12.27
CA VAL A 147 -1.74 15.41 -12.50
C VAL A 147 -1.54 13.93 -12.78
N GLN A 148 -2.21 13.04 -12.06
CA GLN A 148 -2.11 11.59 -12.26
C GLN A 148 -2.65 11.17 -13.63
N ARG A 149 -3.76 11.77 -14.08
CA ARG A 149 -4.27 11.60 -15.45
C ARG A 149 -3.25 12.09 -16.48
N ASP A 150 -2.72 13.29 -16.29
CA ASP A 150 -1.78 13.91 -17.24
C ASP A 150 -0.46 13.13 -17.34
N ILE A 151 0.08 12.63 -16.21
CA ILE A 151 1.27 11.76 -16.20
C ILE A 151 0.98 10.47 -16.96
N TRP A 152 -0.17 9.83 -16.72
CA TRP A 152 -0.52 8.61 -17.43
C TRP A 152 -0.63 8.83 -18.95
N ILE A 153 -1.29 9.91 -19.39
CA ILE A 153 -1.41 10.25 -20.81
C ILE A 153 -0.04 10.51 -21.44
N HIS A 154 0.81 11.27 -20.75
CA HIS A 154 2.17 11.56 -21.19
C HIS A 154 2.99 10.28 -21.37
N GLN A 155 2.87 9.35 -20.42
CA GLN A 155 3.58 8.09 -20.44
C GLN A 155 2.99 7.06 -21.40
N HIS A 156 1.73 7.19 -21.82
CA HIS A 156 1.04 6.23 -22.70
C HIS A 156 0.56 6.93 -23.99
N PRO A 157 1.48 7.38 -24.86
CA PRO A 157 1.11 7.99 -26.14
C PRO A 157 0.33 6.99 -27.01
N LEU A 158 -0.55 7.50 -27.88
CA LEU A 158 -1.36 6.67 -28.79
C LEU A 158 -0.51 5.86 -29.78
N ASN A 159 0.61 6.42 -30.21
CA ASN A 159 1.53 5.78 -31.14
C ASN A 159 2.96 6.01 -30.67
N CYS A 160 3.57 5.00 -30.07
CA CYS A 160 4.94 5.03 -29.59
C CYS A 160 5.98 5.20 -30.72
N SER A 161 5.61 4.87 -31.96
CA SER A 161 6.47 5.01 -33.15
C SER A 161 6.39 6.39 -33.80
N SER A 162 5.54 7.29 -33.30
CA SER A 162 5.45 8.66 -33.80
C SER A 162 6.79 9.40 -33.65
N PRO A 163 7.24 10.16 -34.67
CA PRO A 163 8.52 10.87 -34.62
C PRO A 163 8.59 11.95 -33.52
N ASN A 164 7.43 12.36 -32.98
CA ASN A 164 7.33 13.33 -31.89
C ASN A 164 7.50 12.70 -30.50
N VAL A 165 7.50 11.37 -30.39
CA VAL A 165 7.69 10.68 -29.12
C VAL A 165 9.18 10.51 -28.86
N LYS A 166 9.64 11.05 -27.73
CA LYS A 166 11.02 10.95 -27.25
C LYS A 166 11.06 10.07 -26.00
N PHE A 167 12.21 9.48 -25.73
CA PHE A 167 12.37 8.55 -24.62
C PHE A 167 13.51 8.98 -23.67
N LEU A 168 13.30 8.70 -22.39
CA LEU A 168 14.33 8.67 -21.36
C LEU A 168 14.44 7.21 -20.88
N VAL A 169 15.49 6.51 -21.28
CA VAL A 169 15.71 5.10 -20.95
C VAL A 169 16.69 5.00 -19.79
N THR A 170 16.36 4.25 -18.75
CA THR A 170 17.22 4.23 -17.56
C THR A 170 17.14 2.95 -16.75
N ASP A 171 18.28 2.54 -16.21
CA ASP A 171 18.35 1.65 -15.05
C ASP A 171 18.16 2.46 -13.78
N TRP A 172 17.44 1.89 -12.82
CA TRP A 172 17.28 2.52 -11.52
C TRP A 172 18.60 2.65 -10.76
N GLU A 173 18.59 3.56 -9.78
CA GLU A 173 19.75 3.81 -8.94
C GLU A 173 20.20 2.53 -8.24
N LYS A 174 21.49 2.23 -8.32
CA LYS A 174 22.12 0.99 -7.81
C LYS A 174 23.34 1.24 -6.92
N SER A 175 23.71 2.50 -6.66
CA SER A 175 24.86 2.81 -5.83
C SER A 175 24.77 2.10 -4.46
N PRO A 176 25.85 1.44 -4.02
CA PRO A 176 25.94 0.87 -2.68
C PRO A 176 25.64 1.92 -1.62
N GLY A 177 24.93 1.54 -0.56
CA GLY A 177 24.54 2.43 0.54
C GLY A 177 23.21 3.16 0.35
N TYR A 178 22.62 3.18 -0.86
CA TYR A 178 21.26 3.72 -1.03
C TYR A 178 20.17 2.72 -0.62
N GLY A 179 19.50 3.04 0.49
CA GLY A 179 18.27 2.40 0.90
C GLY A 179 17.15 2.58 -0.14
N ILE A 180 16.12 1.74 -0.09
CA ILE A 180 14.99 1.74 -1.03
C ILE A 180 14.30 3.12 -1.13
N GLY A 181 14.18 3.85 -0.02
CA GLY A 181 13.59 5.20 -0.03
C GLY A 181 14.40 6.21 -0.85
N ALA A 182 15.72 6.09 -0.87
CA ALA A 182 16.57 6.92 -1.72
C ALA A 182 16.34 6.55 -3.20
N GLN A 183 16.35 5.25 -3.54
CA GLN A 183 16.09 4.81 -4.91
C GLN A 183 14.76 5.35 -5.45
N ILE A 184 13.66 5.24 -4.69
CA ILE A 184 12.35 5.78 -5.09
C ILE A 184 12.38 7.31 -5.26
N ALA A 185 13.09 8.04 -4.40
CA ALA A 185 13.24 9.48 -4.57
C ALA A 185 14.03 9.83 -5.84
N GLY A 186 15.01 9.03 -6.24
CA GLY A 186 15.71 9.14 -7.53
C GLY A 186 14.80 8.82 -8.72
N MET A 187 13.95 7.79 -8.62
CA MET A 187 12.93 7.45 -9.63
C MET A 187 11.96 8.62 -9.85
N CYS A 188 11.54 9.28 -8.77
CA CYS A 188 10.69 10.48 -8.85
C CYS A 188 11.38 11.64 -9.59
N GLY A 189 12.70 11.78 -9.42
CA GLY A 189 13.52 12.74 -10.13
C GLY A 189 13.56 12.49 -11.63
N LEU A 190 13.82 11.23 -12.03
CA LEU A 190 13.84 10.81 -13.43
C LEU A 190 12.49 10.99 -14.12
N LEU A 191 11.39 10.66 -13.44
CA LEU A 191 10.05 10.95 -13.96
C LEU A 191 9.82 12.47 -14.12
N GLY A 192 10.34 13.28 -13.20
CA GLY A 192 10.25 14.75 -13.31
C GLY A 192 10.98 15.29 -14.52
N ILE A 193 12.18 14.78 -14.80
CA ILE A 193 12.96 15.11 -16.00
C ILE A 193 12.19 14.69 -17.26
N ALA A 194 11.69 13.45 -17.30
CA ALA A 194 10.93 12.93 -18.43
C ALA A 194 9.70 13.80 -18.76
N ILE A 195 8.93 14.18 -17.74
CA ILE A 195 7.75 15.05 -17.90
C ILE A 195 8.16 16.44 -18.40
N LYS A 196 9.20 17.02 -17.80
CA LYS A 196 9.68 18.36 -18.18
C LYS A 196 10.16 18.42 -19.63
N GLU A 197 10.79 17.36 -20.11
CA GLU A 197 11.37 17.30 -21.46
C GLU A 197 10.44 16.71 -22.53
N GLY A 198 9.19 16.37 -22.19
CA GLY A 198 8.29 15.76 -23.17
C GLY A 198 8.69 14.33 -23.55
N ARG A 199 9.36 13.60 -22.66
CA ARG A 199 9.88 12.24 -22.91
C ARG A 199 9.08 11.19 -22.16
N VAL A 200 8.80 10.06 -22.79
CA VAL A 200 8.31 8.86 -22.10
C VAL A 200 9.47 8.24 -21.32
N LEU A 201 9.32 8.14 -20.01
CA LEU A 201 10.24 7.37 -19.18
C LEU A 201 10.10 5.88 -19.50
N VAL A 202 11.21 5.18 -19.71
CA VAL A 202 11.30 3.72 -19.90
C VAL A 202 12.36 3.15 -18.97
N THR A 203 12.01 2.11 -18.22
CA THR A 203 12.84 1.64 -17.11
C THR A 203 13.24 0.18 -17.30
N ASN A 204 14.52 -0.11 -17.04
CA ASN A 204 15.10 -1.42 -17.30
C ASN A 204 15.46 -2.16 -16.01
N TYR A 205 16.72 -2.08 -15.56
CA TYR A 205 17.19 -2.86 -14.43
C TYR A 205 16.81 -2.22 -13.08
N TYR A 206 16.22 -3.03 -12.21
CA TYR A 206 16.00 -2.75 -10.79
C TYR A 206 16.73 -3.79 -9.94
N ASN A 207 17.84 -3.39 -9.32
CA ASN A 207 18.68 -4.31 -8.56
C ASN A 207 17.89 -5.04 -7.47
N ARG A 208 16.97 -4.36 -6.76
CA ARG A 208 16.18 -4.93 -5.66
C ARG A 208 15.16 -5.99 -6.06
N ALA A 209 14.82 -6.10 -7.35
CA ALA A 209 14.00 -7.20 -7.87
C ALA A 209 14.84 -8.41 -8.37
N ASP A 210 16.16 -8.40 -8.16
CA ASP A 210 17.04 -9.51 -8.55
C ASP A 210 17.12 -10.56 -7.44
N HIS A 211 16.05 -11.32 -7.25
CA HIS A 211 15.96 -12.43 -6.28
C HIS A 211 14.97 -13.50 -6.76
N GLY A 212 14.85 -14.61 -6.01
CA GLY A 212 14.09 -15.79 -6.40
C GLY A 212 12.57 -15.57 -6.51
N GLY A 213 12.01 -14.71 -5.67
CA GLY A 213 10.59 -14.33 -5.72
C GLY A 213 10.16 -13.65 -7.02
N CYS A 214 11.02 -12.83 -7.64
CA CYS A 214 10.75 -12.22 -8.94
C CYS A 214 11.16 -13.16 -10.08
N LYS A 215 10.22 -13.53 -10.95
CA LYS A 215 10.41 -14.57 -11.99
C LYS A 215 10.22 -14.06 -13.41
N GLY A 216 10.78 -14.78 -14.38
CA GLY A 216 10.63 -14.49 -15.81
C GLY A 216 11.08 -13.08 -16.19
N SER A 217 10.31 -12.41 -17.06
CA SER A 217 10.60 -11.05 -17.54
C SER A 217 10.48 -9.96 -16.47
N SER A 218 9.92 -10.28 -15.30
CA SER A 218 9.80 -9.36 -14.17
C SER A 218 11.01 -9.38 -13.24
N ARG A 219 11.86 -10.41 -13.34
CA ARG A 219 13.08 -10.49 -12.54
C ARG A 219 13.99 -9.30 -12.84
N SER A 220 14.53 -8.71 -11.78
CA SER A 220 15.38 -7.52 -11.88
C SER A 220 14.69 -6.32 -12.53
N SER A 221 13.36 -6.23 -12.44
CA SER A 221 12.56 -5.14 -12.98
C SER A 221 11.60 -4.61 -11.91
N TRP A 222 11.31 -3.30 -11.97
CA TRP A 222 10.24 -2.69 -11.17
C TRP A 222 8.88 -3.36 -11.39
N SER A 223 8.69 -3.93 -12.59
CA SER A 223 7.52 -4.71 -12.97
C SER A 223 7.29 -5.99 -12.17
N CYS A 224 8.25 -6.41 -11.32
CA CYS A 224 7.97 -7.43 -10.30
C CYS A 224 6.98 -6.93 -9.26
N TYR A 225 7.04 -5.65 -8.88
CA TYR A 225 6.29 -5.10 -7.75
C TYR A 225 5.10 -4.23 -8.16
N PHE A 226 5.28 -3.39 -9.17
CA PHE A 226 4.24 -2.46 -9.65
C PHE A 226 4.25 -2.39 -11.15
N PHE A 227 3.14 -1.98 -11.74
CA PHE A 227 3.02 -1.86 -13.19
C PHE A 227 4.09 -0.93 -13.77
N PRO A 228 4.64 -1.24 -14.97
CA PRO A 228 5.70 -0.45 -15.59
C PRO A 228 5.22 0.98 -15.82
N GLU A 229 6.14 1.92 -15.91
CA GLU A 229 5.87 3.34 -16.12
C GLU A 229 5.15 3.70 -17.43
N THR A 230 5.13 2.80 -18.43
CA THR A 230 4.57 2.99 -19.79
C THR A 230 4.18 1.64 -20.42
N SER A 231 3.55 1.67 -21.60
CA SER A 231 3.12 0.48 -22.36
C SER A 231 4.29 -0.37 -22.87
N LEU A 232 4.02 -1.66 -23.10
CA LEU A 232 5.00 -2.59 -23.67
C LEU A 232 5.52 -2.11 -25.04
N GLU A 233 4.64 -1.56 -25.87
CA GLU A 233 4.96 -1.02 -27.19
C GLU A 233 5.99 0.12 -27.10
N CYS A 234 5.79 1.05 -26.16
CA CYS A 234 6.72 2.16 -25.92
C CYS A 234 8.06 1.68 -25.38
N ARG A 235 8.06 0.65 -24.52
CA ARG A 235 9.31 0.03 -24.03
C ARG A 235 10.09 -0.61 -25.18
N GLN A 236 9.43 -1.41 -26.01
CA GLN A 236 10.05 -2.05 -27.17
C GLN A 236 10.64 -1.01 -28.13
N ARG A 237 9.85 0.02 -28.47
CA ARG A 237 10.30 1.09 -29.35
C ARG A 237 11.50 1.85 -28.79
N ALA A 238 11.50 2.14 -27.49
CA ALA A 238 12.64 2.80 -26.85
C ALA A 238 13.92 1.95 -26.92
N TYR A 239 13.82 0.64 -26.68
CA TYR A 239 14.96 -0.27 -26.78
C TYR A 239 15.46 -0.48 -28.22
N GLU A 240 14.58 -0.41 -29.21
CA GLU A 240 15.00 -0.35 -30.63
C GLU A 240 15.79 0.92 -30.90
N LEU A 241 15.27 2.08 -30.50
CA LEU A 241 15.91 3.37 -30.74
C LEU A 241 17.24 3.53 -29.99
N MET A 242 17.40 2.88 -28.82
CA MET A 242 18.68 2.83 -28.10
C MET A 242 19.83 2.24 -28.95
N LYS A 243 19.52 1.42 -29.96
CA LYS A 243 20.50 0.81 -30.87
C LYS A 243 20.83 1.69 -32.09
N SER A 244 20.15 2.83 -32.27
CA SER A 244 20.28 3.70 -33.43
C SER A 244 21.13 4.94 -33.09
N GLU A 245 22.30 5.06 -33.71
CA GLU A 245 23.17 6.25 -33.57
C GLU A 245 22.45 7.56 -33.98
N GLU A 246 21.58 7.49 -34.98
CA GLU A 246 20.77 8.61 -35.44
C GLU A 246 19.78 9.08 -34.35
N ALA A 247 19.17 8.15 -33.62
CA ALA A 247 18.25 8.49 -32.54
C ALA A 247 18.97 9.21 -31.38
N TRP A 248 20.22 8.84 -31.11
CA TRP A 248 21.08 9.51 -30.14
C TRP A 248 21.48 10.90 -30.60
N SER A 249 21.98 11.05 -31.83
CA SER A 249 22.45 12.34 -32.36
C SER A 249 21.32 13.36 -32.47
N LYS A 250 20.09 12.91 -32.74
CA LYS A 250 18.88 13.75 -32.77
C LYS A 250 18.25 13.98 -31.38
N GLY A 251 18.81 13.40 -30.32
CA GLY A 251 18.29 13.52 -28.95
C GLY A 251 16.90 12.90 -28.75
N ILE A 252 16.49 11.97 -29.62
CA ILE A 252 15.23 11.23 -29.51
C ILE A 252 15.27 10.34 -28.26
N VAL A 253 16.43 9.74 -28.01
CA VAL A 253 16.71 8.94 -26.81
C VAL A 253 17.73 9.66 -25.93
N THR A 254 17.51 9.56 -24.63
CA THR A 254 18.44 10.00 -23.58
C THR A 254 18.47 8.94 -22.50
N THR A 255 19.52 8.96 -21.68
CA THR A 255 19.64 8.13 -20.49
C THR A 255 19.97 8.97 -19.26
N LYS A 256 20.00 8.35 -18.08
CA LYS A 256 20.30 9.08 -16.84
C LYS A 256 21.69 9.73 -16.85
N GLU A 257 22.63 9.16 -17.59
CA GLU A 257 24.01 9.64 -17.74
C GLU A 257 24.07 11.01 -18.44
N ASN A 258 23.03 11.40 -19.17
CA ASN A 258 22.89 12.75 -19.73
C ASN A 258 22.60 13.81 -18.64
N TYR A 259 22.35 13.42 -17.39
CA TYR A 259 21.96 14.33 -16.31
C TYR A 259 22.90 14.21 -15.12
N THR A 260 23.18 15.34 -14.49
CA THR A 260 23.94 15.33 -13.23
C THR A 260 23.11 14.73 -12.11
N SER A 261 23.78 14.08 -11.15
CA SER A 261 23.15 13.60 -9.91
C SER A 261 22.31 14.71 -9.23
N LYS A 262 22.85 15.93 -9.12
CA LYS A 262 22.12 17.08 -8.58
C LYS A 262 20.81 17.37 -9.33
N HIS A 263 20.78 17.20 -10.64
CA HIS A 263 19.57 17.39 -11.44
C HIS A 263 18.50 16.33 -11.15
N ILE A 264 18.91 15.06 -11.05
CA ILE A 264 18.00 13.95 -10.71
C ILE A 264 17.45 14.12 -9.30
N TRP A 265 18.31 14.35 -8.30
CA TRP A 265 17.90 14.37 -6.90
C TRP A 265 17.23 15.66 -6.45
N ALA A 266 17.67 16.79 -7.02
CA ALA A 266 17.36 18.13 -6.53
C ALA A 266 16.99 19.13 -7.63
N GLY A 267 16.78 18.67 -8.87
CA GLY A 267 16.39 19.49 -10.00
C GLY A 267 15.02 20.17 -9.84
N PRO A 268 14.66 21.04 -10.80
CA PRO A 268 13.42 21.79 -10.75
C PRO A 268 12.21 20.88 -10.93
N THR A 269 11.21 21.08 -10.09
CA THR A 269 9.89 20.45 -10.19
C THR A 269 9.18 20.82 -11.50
N PRO A 270 8.51 19.89 -12.22
CA PRO A 270 7.73 20.22 -13.40
C PRO A 270 6.69 21.32 -13.16
N ARG A 271 6.65 22.33 -14.05
CA ARG A 271 5.79 23.53 -13.92
C ARG A 271 4.55 23.50 -14.82
N LYS A 272 4.30 22.40 -15.52
CA LYS A 272 3.14 22.21 -16.41
C LYS A 272 1.79 22.46 -15.70
N TRP A 273 1.74 22.29 -14.39
CA TRP A 273 0.54 22.49 -13.56
C TRP A 273 0.56 23.79 -12.74
N GLY A 274 1.43 24.75 -13.08
CA GLY A 274 1.61 25.98 -12.31
C GLY A 274 2.38 25.72 -11.02
N LEU A 275 1.91 26.31 -9.92
CA LEU A 275 2.57 26.32 -8.60
C LEU A 275 1.65 25.71 -7.52
N PRO A 276 1.22 24.44 -7.65
CA PRO A 276 0.23 23.83 -6.73
C PRO A 276 0.68 23.77 -5.27
N TRP A 277 1.99 23.82 -5.02
CA TRP A 277 2.54 23.86 -3.67
C TRP A 277 2.38 25.20 -2.95
N ASP A 278 2.08 26.29 -3.66
CA ASP A 278 1.94 27.63 -3.05
C ASP A 278 0.66 27.75 -2.20
N TYR A 279 -0.30 26.85 -2.40
CA TYR A 279 -1.56 26.81 -1.65
C TYR A 279 -1.80 25.46 -0.96
N LEU A 280 -0.72 24.71 -0.69
CA LEU A 280 -0.77 23.57 0.20
C LEU A 280 -1.14 24.03 1.61
N GLN A 281 -2.20 23.44 2.17
CA GLN A 281 -2.57 23.66 3.56
C GLN A 281 -1.62 22.89 4.49
N PRO A 282 -1.25 23.45 5.64
CA PRO A 282 -0.35 22.78 6.56
C PRO A 282 -1.08 21.68 7.34
N THR A 283 -0.55 20.47 7.25
CA THR A 283 -1.13 19.27 7.90
C THR A 283 -0.09 18.47 8.69
N THR A 284 1.12 19.00 8.83
CA THR A 284 2.22 18.35 9.52
C THR A 284 2.44 19.01 10.88
N ASP A 285 2.48 18.23 11.95
CA ASP A 285 2.76 18.71 13.30
C ASP A 285 4.13 18.24 13.78
N ILE A 286 4.88 19.14 14.41
CA ILE A 286 6.12 18.82 15.11
C ILE A 286 6.04 19.45 16.50
N ASN A 287 6.13 18.64 17.55
CA ASN A 287 6.09 19.09 18.94
C ASN A 287 4.87 19.99 19.27
N GLY A 288 3.70 19.71 18.67
CA GLY A 288 2.47 20.48 18.91
C GLY A 288 2.39 21.79 18.13
N THR A 289 3.35 22.05 17.23
CA THR A 289 3.32 23.20 16.34
C THR A 289 2.99 22.74 14.92
N LEU A 290 1.94 23.32 14.35
CA LEU A 290 1.58 23.09 12.96
C LEU A 290 2.59 23.76 12.03
N LEU A 291 2.98 23.00 11.03
CA LEU A 291 4.08 23.32 10.16
C LEU A 291 3.59 24.00 8.89
N ALA A 292 3.48 25.32 8.94
CA ALA A 292 2.90 26.15 7.90
C ALA A 292 3.57 25.97 6.52
N SER A 293 4.91 25.96 6.47
CA SER A 293 5.68 25.85 5.23
C SER A 293 7.14 25.48 5.52
N HIS A 294 7.81 24.81 4.58
CA HIS A 294 9.28 24.68 4.54
C HIS A 294 9.86 25.01 3.17
N ARG A 295 11.20 25.10 3.13
CA ARG A 295 11.95 25.04 1.88
C ARG A 295 11.57 23.77 1.11
N LYS A 296 11.38 23.92 -0.20
CA LYS A 296 11.11 22.84 -1.17
C LYS A 296 9.72 22.17 -1.06
N MET A 297 8.67 22.94 -0.73
CA MET A 297 7.28 22.48 -0.86
C MET A 297 6.98 21.94 -2.27
N ASP A 298 7.60 22.51 -3.30
CA ASP A 298 7.50 22.05 -4.68
C ASP A 298 7.94 20.59 -4.86
N ARG A 299 9.08 20.24 -4.25
CA ARG A 299 9.60 18.87 -4.27
C ARG A 299 8.74 17.92 -3.44
N ARG A 300 8.12 18.39 -2.36
CA ARG A 300 7.16 17.61 -1.55
C ARG A 300 5.94 17.25 -2.34
N TRP A 301 5.34 18.24 -2.95
CA TRP A 301 4.22 18.03 -3.84
C TRP A 301 4.60 17.08 -4.98
N TRP A 302 5.71 17.32 -5.69
CA TRP A 302 6.09 16.49 -6.85
C TRP A 302 6.40 15.05 -6.50
N ARG A 303 7.21 14.80 -5.47
CA ARG A 303 7.57 13.43 -5.08
C ARG A 303 6.34 12.63 -4.66
N ALA A 304 5.34 13.27 -4.04
CA ALA A 304 4.06 12.64 -3.72
C ALA A 304 3.30 12.23 -4.99
N GLN A 305 3.26 13.07 -6.03
CA GLN A 305 2.63 12.70 -7.30
C GLN A 305 3.41 11.59 -8.03
N ALA A 306 4.74 11.70 -8.06
CA ALA A 306 5.58 10.74 -8.78
C ALA A 306 5.55 9.35 -8.12
N VAL A 307 5.66 9.24 -6.79
CA VAL A 307 5.58 7.95 -6.10
C VAL A 307 4.22 7.29 -6.29
N ARG A 308 3.14 8.09 -6.24
CA ARG A 308 1.77 7.61 -6.49
C ARG A 308 1.60 7.01 -7.88
N TYR A 309 2.18 7.63 -8.90
CA TYR A 309 2.13 7.12 -10.28
C TYR A 309 2.97 5.85 -10.45
N LEU A 310 4.21 5.85 -9.95
CA LEU A 310 5.13 4.72 -10.05
C LEU A 310 4.62 3.48 -9.30
N MET A 311 3.78 3.66 -8.27
CA MET A 311 3.19 2.60 -7.45
C MET A 311 1.67 2.41 -7.71
N ARG A 312 1.14 2.90 -8.84
CA ARG A 312 -0.32 2.98 -9.10
C ARG A 312 -1.06 1.65 -9.01
N PHE A 313 -0.47 0.58 -9.55
CA PHE A 313 -1.07 -0.76 -9.55
C PHE A 313 -0.04 -1.78 -9.05
N PRO A 314 -0.29 -2.40 -7.88
CA PRO A 314 0.47 -3.55 -7.43
C PRO A 314 0.30 -4.72 -8.40
N THR A 315 1.38 -5.48 -8.60
CA THR A 315 1.35 -6.75 -9.33
C THR A 315 0.72 -7.85 -8.49
N GLU A 316 0.52 -9.01 -9.09
CA GLU A 316 0.12 -10.22 -8.38
C GLU A 316 1.11 -10.57 -7.27
N TYR A 317 2.42 -10.41 -7.53
CA TYR A 317 3.47 -10.63 -6.54
C TYR A 317 3.31 -9.72 -5.32
N THR A 318 3.21 -8.40 -5.50
CA THR A 318 3.01 -7.47 -4.38
C THR A 318 1.70 -7.70 -3.66
N CYS A 319 0.63 -8.03 -4.39
CA CYS A 319 -0.64 -8.36 -3.77
C CYS A 319 -0.54 -9.60 -2.87
N ASN A 320 0.18 -10.63 -3.29
CA ASN A 320 0.42 -11.83 -2.48
C ASN A 320 1.25 -11.50 -1.22
N LEU A 321 2.28 -10.65 -1.33
CA LEU A 321 3.02 -10.17 -0.16
C LEU A 321 2.10 -9.44 0.84
N MET A 322 1.18 -8.61 0.34
CA MET A 322 0.21 -7.90 1.17
C MET A 322 -0.81 -8.84 1.81
N ASN A 323 -1.27 -9.86 1.08
CA ASN A 323 -2.15 -10.91 1.60
C ASN A 323 -1.50 -11.68 2.75
N GLU A 324 -0.25 -12.12 2.58
CA GLU A 324 0.53 -12.80 3.62
C GLU A 324 0.65 -11.94 4.88
N ALA A 325 1.06 -10.67 4.71
CA ALA A 325 1.20 -9.74 5.81
C ALA A 325 -0.12 -9.48 6.55
N ARG A 326 -1.22 -9.27 5.81
CA ARG A 326 -2.56 -9.09 6.38
C ARG A 326 -3.04 -10.35 7.09
N HIS A 327 -2.78 -11.53 6.52
CA HIS A 327 -3.18 -12.80 7.14
C HIS A 327 -2.45 -13.03 8.46
N ILE A 328 -1.14 -12.86 8.48
CA ILE A 328 -0.33 -13.00 9.70
C ILE A 328 -0.76 -12.00 10.76
N ALA A 329 -1.03 -10.74 10.38
CA ALA A 329 -1.33 -9.68 11.32
C ALA A 329 -2.78 -9.69 11.82
N PHE A 330 -3.75 -9.99 10.96
CA PHE A 330 -5.17 -9.78 11.21
C PHE A 330 -6.02 -11.03 11.00
N GLY A 331 -5.47 -12.12 10.47
CA GLY A 331 -6.25 -13.31 10.07
C GLY A 331 -7.06 -13.91 11.22
N LYS A 332 -6.49 -13.99 12.43
CA LYS A 332 -7.23 -14.49 13.62
C LYS A 332 -8.37 -13.55 14.02
N LEU A 333 -8.13 -12.23 13.98
CA LEU A 333 -9.17 -11.24 14.29
C LEU A 333 -10.29 -11.26 13.24
N ALA A 334 -9.93 -11.35 11.95
CA ALA A 334 -10.88 -11.52 10.87
C ALA A 334 -11.69 -12.82 11.01
N ALA A 335 -11.05 -13.93 11.38
CA ALA A 335 -11.72 -15.21 11.59
C ALA A 335 -12.75 -15.11 12.72
N LYS A 336 -12.37 -14.52 13.85
CA LYS A 336 -13.28 -14.26 14.97
C LYS A 336 -14.50 -13.45 14.55
N MET A 337 -14.30 -12.34 13.82
CA MET A 337 -15.40 -11.50 13.34
C MET A 337 -16.30 -12.20 12.33
N VAL A 338 -15.73 -12.99 11.42
CA VAL A 338 -16.50 -13.77 10.44
C VAL A 338 -17.35 -14.82 11.16
N LEU A 339 -16.77 -15.61 12.07
CA LEU A 339 -17.50 -16.64 12.82
C LEU A 339 -18.67 -16.03 13.63
N GLN A 340 -18.45 -14.88 14.29
CA GLN A 340 -19.49 -14.15 15.00
C GLN A 340 -20.65 -13.66 14.10
N SER A 341 -20.41 -13.50 12.80
CA SER A 341 -21.42 -13.07 11.84
C SER A 341 -22.19 -14.23 11.19
N LEU A 342 -21.72 -15.47 11.35
CA LEU A 342 -22.38 -16.64 10.79
C LEU A 342 -23.57 -17.02 11.67
N ALA A 343 -24.72 -17.24 11.03
CA ALA A 343 -25.96 -17.63 11.71
C ALA A 343 -26.01 -19.11 12.13
N GLY A 344 -24.98 -19.90 11.81
CA GLY A 344 -24.92 -21.33 12.10
C GLY A 344 -23.50 -21.81 12.38
N ASP A 345 -23.37 -23.06 12.84
CA ASP A 345 -22.10 -23.61 13.29
C ASP A 345 -21.24 -24.08 12.11
N TRP A 346 -20.38 -23.19 11.59
CA TRP A 346 -19.29 -23.62 10.70
C TRP A 346 -18.33 -24.53 11.48
N PRO A 347 -17.93 -25.70 10.94
CA PRO A 347 -18.06 -26.15 9.54
C PRO A 347 -19.28 -27.04 9.20
N LYS A 348 -20.22 -27.27 10.13
CA LYS A 348 -21.29 -28.27 10.00
C LYS A 348 -22.52 -27.79 9.19
N GLU A 349 -22.75 -26.47 9.07
CA GLU A 349 -23.92 -25.89 8.39
C GLU A 349 -23.57 -24.77 7.39
N SER A 350 -22.85 -25.06 6.30
CA SER A 350 -22.68 -24.09 5.21
C SER A 350 -23.10 -24.66 3.85
N GLY A 351 -24.41 -24.69 3.62
CA GLY A 351 -24.93 -24.70 2.25
C GLY A 351 -24.51 -23.41 1.55
N ALA A 352 -23.91 -23.52 0.36
CA ALA A 352 -23.53 -22.37 -0.44
C ALA A 352 -24.79 -21.55 -0.80
N LYS A 353 -25.00 -20.42 -0.13
CA LYS A 353 -26.05 -19.48 -0.53
C LYS A 353 -25.64 -18.84 -1.85
N PRO A 354 -26.56 -18.73 -2.84
CA PRO A 354 -26.27 -18.01 -4.07
C PRO A 354 -25.85 -16.57 -3.76
N ARG A 355 -24.75 -16.13 -4.38
CA ARG A 355 -24.29 -14.74 -4.27
C ARG A 355 -25.27 -13.83 -5.01
N SER A 356 -25.56 -12.67 -4.44
CA SER A 356 -26.34 -11.64 -5.10
C SER A 356 -25.46 -10.81 -6.05
N ASP A 357 -26.08 -10.07 -6.97
CA ASP A 357 -25.37 -9.19 -7.89
C ASP A 357 -24.50 -8.14 -7.16
N ILE A 358 -24.95 -7.66 -5.99
CA ILE A 358 -24.15 -6.71 -5.20
C ILE A 358 -22.90 -7.38 -4.61
N ASP A 359 -22.99 -8.65 -4.19
CA ASP A 359 -21.84 -9.44 -3.73
C ASP A 359 -20.83 -9.63 -4.87
N GLU A 360 -21.32 -9.98 -6.05
CA GLU A 360 -20.48 -10.34 -7.19
C GLU A 360 -19.77 -9.14 -7.82
N TYR A 361 -20.43 -7.97 -7.91
CA TYR A 361 -19.90 -6.85 -8.68
C TYR A 361 -19.47 -5.64 -7.85
N VAL A 362 -20.17 -5.34 -6.75
CA VAL A 362 -19.88 -4.15 -5.94
C VAL A 362 -18.96 -4.51 -4.78
N TRP A 363 -19.33 -5.49 -3.97
CA TRP A 363 -18.58 -5.84 -2.76
C TRP A 363 -17.33 -6.66 -3.05
N SER A 364 -17.29 -7.43 -4.14
CA SER A 364 -16.06 -8.09 -4.62
C SER A 364 -14.92 -7.10 -4.93
N ASN A 365 -15.25 -5.83 -5.18
CA ASN A 365 -14.30 -4.78 -5.52
C ASN A 365 -13.85 -3.93 -4.33
N HIS A 366 -14.28 -4.23 -3.10
CA HIS A 366 -13.87 -3.49 -1.91
C HIS A 366 -12.36 -3.64 -1.61
N LYS A 367 -11.82 -2.70 -0.83
CA LYS A 367 -10.48 -2.85 -0.25
C LYS A 367 -10.49 -3.99 0.78
N PRO A 368 -9.35 -4.66 0.99
CA PRO A 368 -9.21 -5.65 2.05
C PRO A 368 -9.56 -5.07 3.40
N TRP A 369 -10.23 -5.89 4.20
CA TRP A 369 -10.46 -5.56 5.58
C TRP A 369 -9.14 -5.55 6.36
N VAL A 370 -8.99 -4.51 7.19
CA VAL A 370 -7.96 -4.34 8.22
C VAL A 370 -8.65 -3.73 9.44
N PRO A 371 -8.15 -3.94 10.67
CA PRO A 371 -8.71 -3.26 11.83
C PRO A 371 -8.60 -1.75 11.64
N ARG A 372 -9.72 -1.03 11.74
CA ARG A 372 -9.77 0.44 11.65
C ARG A 372 -10.44 1.03 12.89
N PRO A 373 -10.00 2.20 13.36
CA PRO A 373 -8.91 3.01 12.78
C PRO A 373 -7.52 2.39 13.05
N LEU A 374 -6.62 2.48 12.06
CA LEU A 374 -5.24 1.97 12.13
C LEU A 374 -4.25 3.14 12.15
N LEU A 375 -3.29 3.11 13.08
CA LEU A 375 -2.16 4.04 13.08
C LEU A 375 -0.94 3.39 12.42
N GLY A 376 -0.47 3.95 11.32
CA GLY A 376 0.85 3.61 10.78
C GLY A 376 1.93 4.31 11.60
N MET A 377 2.96 3.58 12.02
CA MET A 377 4.08 4.15 12.75
C MET A 377 5.40 3.68 12.13
N HIS A 378 6.27 4.62 11.78
CA HIS A 378 7.60 4.32 11.28
C HIS A 378 8.67 4.88 12.22
N VAL A 379 9.27 3.99 13.00
CA VAL A 379 10.32 4.30 13.96
C VAL A 379 11.67 4.02 13.30
N ARG A 380 12.43 5.08 13.02
CA ARG A 380 13.75 4.98 12.37
C ARG A 380 14.86 5.30 13.39
N MET A 381 15.74 4.33 13.64
CA MET A 381 16.79 4.34 14.64
C MET A 381 18.12 3.73 14.11
N GLY A 382 19.26 3.97 14.75
CA GLY A 382 20.55 3.42 14.32
C GLY A 382 21.41 4.41 13.53
N ASP A 383 22.01 3.99 12.41
CA ASP A 383 23.05 4.72 11.65
C ASP A 383 22.65 6.11 11.10
N LYS A 384 21.36 6.46 11.15
CA LYS A 384 20.82 7.71 10.61
C LYS A 384 21.03 8.94 11.50
N ALA A 385 21.72 8.78 12.62
CA ALA A 385 22.09 9.89 13.50
C ALA A 385 22.92 10.97 12.80
N CYS A 386 23.65 10.61 11.73
CA CYS A 386 24.38 11.56 10.89
C CYS A 386 23.49 12.36 9.93
N GLU A 387 22.24 11.91 9.66
CA GLU A 387 21.31 12.58 8.74
C GLU A 387 20.15 13.29 9.46
N MET A 388 19.76 12.83 10.65
CA MET A 388 18.66 13.40 11.43
C MET A 388 18.81 13.11 12.94
N LYS A 389 18.14 13.92 13.77
CA LYS A 389 17.99 13.58 15.19
C LYS A 389 17.22 12.26 15.30
N VAL A 390 17.89 11.23 15.81
CA VAL A 390 17.27 9.97 16.23
C VAL A 390 16.55 10.20 17.55
N VAL A 391 15.33 9.70 17.65
CA VAL A 391 14.45 9.89 18.80
C VAL A 391 14.02 8.52 19.31
N GLY A 392 13.94 8.37 20.64
CA GLY A 392 13.46 7.16 21.31
C GLY A 392 12.03 6.79 20.91
N PHE A 393 11.67 5.52 21.09
CA PHE A 393 10.34 4.98 20.74
C PHE A 393 9.23 5.67 21.55
N GLU A 394 9.55 6.09 22.77
CA GLU A 394 8.69 6.75 23.73
C GLU A 394 8.07 8.03 23.15
N GLU A 395 8.83 8.82 22.39
CA GLU A 395 8.30 10.03 21.75
C GLU A 395 7.33 9.73 20.61
N TYR A 396 7.51 8.62 19.90
CA TYR A 396 6.53 8.18 18.90
C TYR A 396 5.23 7.77 19.59
N MET A 397 5.31 7.12 20.76
CA MET A 397 4.16 6.74 21.56
C MET A 397 3.44 7.95 22.16
N HIS A 398 4.16 8.98 22.62
CA HIS A 398 3.55 10.25 23.04
C HIS A 398 2.69 10.88 21.92
N LEU A 399 3.16 10.83 20.67
CA LEU A 399 2.38 11.28 19.52
C LEU A 399 1.18 10.38 19.24
N ALA A 400 1.35 9.06 19.32
CA ALA A 400 0.24 8.09 19.17
C ALA A 400 -0.86 8.32 20.21
N ASP A 401 -0.51 8.51 21.48
CA ASP A 401 -1.45 8.78 22.56
C ASP A 401 -2.14 10.14 22.39
N ARG A 402 -1.46 11.14 21.82
CA ARG A 402 -2.09 12.41 21.46
C ARG A 402 -3.16 12.23 20.38
N ILE A 403 -2.94 11.37 19.39
CA ILE A 403 -3.96 11.03 18.39
C ILE A 403 -5.11 10.29 19.08
N ARG A 404 -4.82 9.26 19.89
CA ARG A 404 -5.83 8.46 20.58
C ARG A 404 -6.72 9.29 21.51
N ARG A 405 -6.19 10.33 22.17
CA ARG A 405 -7.00 11.27 22.96
C ARG A 405 -8.12 11.94 22.15
N HIS A 406 -7.90 12.15 20.85
CA HIS A 406 -8.92 12.69 19.94
C HIS A 406 -9.75 11.60 19.25
N PHE A 407 -9.16 10.40 19.08
CA PHE A 407 -9.79 9.24 18.44
C PHE A 407 -9.73 8.02 19.38
N PRO A 408 -10.63 7.92 20.39
CA PRO A 408 -10.51 6.91 21.46
C PRO A 408 -10.58 5.46 20.99
N TYR A 409 -11.22 5.20 19.84
CA TYR A 409 -11.31 3.87 19.21
C TYR A 409 -10.01 3.44 18.50
N LEU A 410 -9.00 4.32 18.43
CA LEU A 410 -7.69 3.97 17.88
C LEU A 410 -6.92 3.11 18.89
N THR A 411 -6.91 1.81 18.62
CA THR A 411 -6.26 0.80 19.49
C THR A 411 -5.17 0.01 18.78
N SER A 412 -5.03 0.13 17.46
CA SER A 412 -4.10 -0.70 16.67
C SER A 412 -3.03 0.14 15.98
N ILE A 413 -1.79 -0.35 16.02
CA ILE A 413 -0.63 0.26 15.36
C ILE A 413 -0.01 -0.73 14.38
N TRP A 414 0.18 -0.32 13.13
CA TRP A 414 1.10 -0.98 12.20
C TRP A 414 2.49 -0.37 12.35
N LEU A 415 3.40 -1.09 12.99
CA LEU A 415 4.74 -0.63 13.35
C LEU A 415 5.79 -1.12 12.34
N SER A 416 6.52 -0.16 11.76
CA SER A 416 7.68 -0.40 10.92
C SER A 416 8.95 0.10 11.61
N THR A 417 9.92 -0.80 11.79
CA THR A 417 11.23 -0.52 12.42
C THR A 417 12.23 -1.62 12.07
N GLU A 418 13.48 -1.22 11.90
CA GLU A 418 14.66 -2.08 11.75
C GLU A 418 15.21 -2.60 13.09
N MET A 419 14.81 -2.02 14.22
CA MET A 419 15.39 -2.29 15.54
C MET A 419 14.55 -3.26 16.37
N GLN A 420 15.20 -4.29 16.93
CA GLN A 420 14.54 -5.25 17.81
C GLN A 420 14.12 -4.61 19.14
N GLU A 421 14.92 -3.70 19.69
CA GLU A 421 14.60 -2.98 20.94
C GLU A 421 13.22 -2.30 20.88
N VAL A 422 12.88 -1.71 19.74
CA VAL A 422 11.57 -1.07 19.54
C VAL A 422 10.44 -2.09 19.64
N ILE A 423 10.63 -3.30 19.10
CA ILE A 423 9.65 -4.39 19.19
C ILE A 423 9.53 -4.87 20.63
N ASP A 424 10.64 -5.03 21.34
CA ASP A 424 10.62 -5.52 22.73
C ASP A 424 9.88 -4.54 23.65
N LYS A 425 10.09 -3.23 23.46
CA LYS A 425 9.40 -2.15 24.19
C LYS A 425 7.90 -2.07 23.92
N THR A 426 7.39 -2.64 22.81
CA THR A 426 5.92 -2.64 22.57
C THR A 426 5.14 -3.32 23.69
N ARG A 427 5.76 -4.25 24.42
CA ARG A 427 5.15 -4.97 25.55
C ARG A 427 4.82 -4.06 26.74
N GLU A 428 5.49 -2.92 26.85
CA GLU A 428 5.24 -1.91 27.89
C GLU A 428 3.95 -1.12 27.62
N TYR A 429 3.44 -1.16 26.39
CA TYR A 429 2.26 -0.44 25.94
C TYR A 429 1.07 -1.38 25.73
N SER A 430 0.69 -2.13 26.77
CA SER A 430 -0.32 -3.21 26.72
C SER A 430 -1.73 -2.77 26.27
N HIS A 431 -2.02 -1.47 26.28
CA HIS A 431 -3.29 -0.91 25.82
C HIS A 431 -3.34 -0.65 24.30
N TRP A 432 -2.26 -0.99 23.57
CA TRP A 432 -2.14 -0.91 22.12
C TRP A 432 -1.94 -2.32 21.53
N ASN A 433 -2.61 -2.58 20.41
CA ASN A 433 -2.41 -3.77 19.59
C ASN A 433 -1.35 -3.47 18.52
N PHE A 434 -0.14 -3.99 18.69
CA PHE A 434 0.94 -3.82 17.72
C PHE A 434 0.95 -4.92 16.67
N HIS A 435 1.02 -4.51 15.42
CA HIS A 435 1.20 -5.37 14.26
C HIS A 435 2.48 -4.95 13.53
N TYR A 436 3.30 -5.90 13.14
CA TYR A 436 4.56 -5.63 12.45
C TYR A 436 4.98 -6.85 11.64
N THR A 437 5.84 -6.63 10.65
CA THR A 437 6.37 -7.71 9.81
C THR A 437 7.29 -8.66 10.58
N ARG A 438 7.22 -9.96 10.29
CA ARG A 438 8.10 -10.98 10.93
C ARG A 438 9.44 -11.08 10.21
N VAL A 439 10.36 -10.18 10.56
CA VAL A 439 11.72 -10.13 9.99
C VAL A 439 12.76 -10.12 11.10
N LYS A 440 13.95 -10.67 10.83
CA LYS A 440 15.11 -10.54 11.71
C LYS A 440 15.48 -9.06 11.81
N ARG A 441 15.60 -8.53 13.02
CA ARG A 441 15.91 -7.11 13.28
C ARG A 441 17.29 -6.91 13.87
N GLN A 442 17.75 -5.67 13.88
CA GLN A 442 19.02 -5.27 14.47
C GLN A 442 18.91 -5.23 16.00
N PHE A 443 19.89 -5.84 16.68
CA PHE A 443 20.01 -5.80 18.15
C PHE A 443 21.02 -4.74 18.63
N ARG A 444 21.88 -4.24 17.73
CA ARG A 444 22.95 -3.29 18.05
C ARG A 444 22.88 -2.12 17.08
N THR A 445 23.08 -0.91 17.58
CA THR A 445 23.04 0.35 16.80
C THR A 445 24.23 0.56 15.86
N ASN A 446 25.27 -0.29 15.93
CA ASN A 446 26.53 -0.10 15.21
C ASN A 446 26.59 -0.81 13.85
N MET A 447 25.55 -1.55 13.47
CA MET A 447 25.45 -2.16 12.15
C MET A 447 24.94 -1.10 11.16
N SER A 448 25.59 -0.99 9.99
CA SER A 448 25.07 -0.10 8.94
C SER A 448 23.77 -0.68 8.36
N MET A 449 22.88 0.18 7.86
CA MET A 449 21.69 -0.32 7.17
C MET A 449 22.01 -1.17 5.95
N ALA A 450 23.13 -0.88 5.26
CA ALA A 450 23.56 -1.67 4.12
C ALA A 450 23.95 -3.10 4.55
N ASP A 451 24.68 -3.25 5.66
CA ASP A 451 25.06 -4.56 6.20
C ASP A 451 23.84 -5.32 6.72
N TYR A 452 22.91 -4.61 7.38
CA TYR A 452 21.65 -5.20 7.83
C TYR A 452 20.82 -5.71 6.65
N GLU A 453 20.59 -4.89 5.62
CA GLU A 453 19.87 -5.29 4.40
C GLU A 453 20.56 -6.47 3.71
N ALA A 454 21.90 -6.47 3.64
CA ALA A 454 22.67 -7.59 3.09
C ALA A 454 22.48 -8.87 3.90
N SER A 455 22.46 -8.80 5.24
CA SER A 455 22.28 -9.95 6.12
C SER A 455 20.90 -10.62 6.00
N LEU A 456 19.89 -9.88 5.54
CA LEU A 456 18.55 -10.38 5.29
C LEU A 456 18.41 -11.09 3.94
N GLY A 457 19.33 -10.82 3.02
CA GLY A 457 19.17 -11.13 1.61
C GLY A 457 18.26 -10.14 0.89
N ARG A 458 18.36 -10.11 -0.44
CA ARG A 458 17.75 -9.08 -1.28
C ARG A 458 16.23 -9.13 -1.33
N GLU A 459 15.66 -10.33 -1.31
CA GLU A 459 14.21 -10.54 -1.30
C GLU A 459 13.57 -9.96 -0.04
N THR A 460 14.02 -10.43 1.12
CA THR A 460 13.58 -9.97 2.45
C THR A 460 13.76 -8.46 2.62
N SER A 461 14.95 -7.93 2.29
CA SER A 461 15.24 -6.49 2.42
C SER A 461 14.50 -5.59 1.41
N THR A 462 13.71 -6.16 0.49
CA THR A 462 12.87 -5.41 -0.46
C THR A 462 11.39 -5.60 -0.17
N ASN A 463 10.94 -6.86 -0.03
CA ASN A 463 9.55 -7.21 0.22
C ASN A 463 9.01 -6.57 1.50
N TYR A 464 9.75 -6.72 2.61
CA TYR A 464 9.28 -6.25 3.92
C TYR A 464 9.14 -4.72 3.99
N PRO A 465 10.10 -3.92 3.51
CA PRO A 465 9.89 -2.48 3.38
C PRO A 465 8.67 -2.14 2.52
N LEU A 466 8.50 -2.74 1.33
CA LEU A 466 7.36 -2.43 0.46
C LEU A 466 6.00 -2.75 1.11
N VAL A 467 5.88 -3.87 1.83
CA VAL A 467 4.70 -4.19 2.64
C VAL A 467 4.47 -3.11 3.69
N ASN A 468 5.50 -2.76 4.46
CA ASN A 468 5.40 -1.72 5.50
C ASN A 468 5.01 -0.35 4.90
N PHE A 469 5.52 -0.01 3.72
CA PHE A 469 5.17 1.22 3.01
C PHE A 469 3.68 1.26 2.67
N LEU A 470 3.16 0.20 2.05
CA LEU A 470 1.77 0.13 1.60
C LEU A 470 0.80 0.07 2.79
N MET A 471 1.12 -0.67 3.84
CA MET A 471 0.32 -0.73 5.07
C MET A 471 0.26 0.63 5.79
N ALA A 472 1.38 1.33 5.92
CA ALA A 472 1.41 2.67 6.51
C ALA A 472 0.69 3.71 5.64
N ALA A 473 0.78 3.57 4.31
CA ALA A 473 0.08 4.45 3.36
C ALA A 473 -1.44 4.27 3.38
N ASP A 474 -1.95 3.06 3.69
CA ASP A 474 -3.38 2.77 3.77
C ASP A 474 -3.98 2.96 5.18
N SER A 475 -3.11 3.14 6.18
CA SER A 475 -3.50 3.43 7.58
C SER A 475 -4.26 4.75 7.70
N ASP A 476 -5.08 4.90 8.74
CA ASP A 476 -5.90 6.10 8.96
C ASP A 476 -5.07 7.26 9.47
N PHE A 477 -4.16 7.02 10.41
CA PHE A 477 -3.24 8.01 10.96
C PHE A 477 -1.78 7.62 10.70
N PHE A 478 -0.86 8.58 10.81
CA PHE A 478 0.58 8.31 10.65
C PHE A 478 1.45 9.11 11.62
N VAL A 479 2.38 8.39 12.25
CA VAL A 479 3.48 8.95 13.05
C VAL A 479 4.81 8.47 12.48
N GLY A 480 5.80 9.35 12.44
CA GLY A 480 7.09 9.07 11.81
C GLY A 480 8.13 10.15 12.05
N ALA A 481 9.28 10.01 11.41
CA ALA A 481 10.34 11.02 11.40
C ALA A 481 10.41 11.72 10.04
N LEU A 482 10.18 13.03 9.98
CA LEU A 482 10.29 13.87 8.78
C LEU A 482 11.67 13.81 8.13
N GLY A 483 12.74 13.70 8.93
CA GLY A 483 14.10 13.54 8.41
C GLY A 483 14.34 12.24 7.64
N SER A 484 13.40 11.28 7.71
CA SER A 484 13.50 10.07 6.91
C SER A 484 12.77 10.23 5.57
N THR A 485 13.54 10.12 4.47
CA THR A 485 13.00 9.98 3.10
C THR A 485 11.88 8.93 3.03
N TRP A 486 11.96 7.87 3.83
CA TRP A 486 10.93 6.82 3.88
C TRP A 486 9.59 7.33 4.43
N SER A 487 9.59 7.95 5.61
CA SER A 487 8.37 8.55 6.20
C SER A 487 7.79 9.63 5.28
N TYR A 488 8.66 10.41 4.64
CA TYR A 488 8.26 11.45 3.70
C TYR A 488 7.54 10.89 2.47
N LEU A 489 8.03 9.78 1.91
CA LEU A 489 7.37 9.11 0.78
C LEU A 489 6.05 8.46 1.21
N ILE A 490 5.98 7.86 2.41
CA ILE A 490 4.72 7.33 2.97
C ILE A 490 3.70 8.45 3.12
N ASP A 491 4.07 9.57 3.73
CA ASP A 491 3.20 10.75 3.88
C ASP A 491 2.76 11.30 2.51
N GLY A 492 3.67 11.39 1.53
CA GLY A 492 3.32 11.76 0.15
C GLY A 492 2.31 10.81 -0.48
N MET A 493 2.46 9.50 -0.26
CA MET A 493 1.49 8.50 -0.70
C MET A 493 0.13 8.75 -0.02
N ARG A 494 0.09 8.91 1.30
CA ARG A 494 -1.15 9.21 2.07
C ARG A 494 -1.87 10.46 1.55
N ASN A 495 -1.13 11.55 1.34
CA ASN A 495 -1.64 12.82 0.86
C ASN A 495 -2.14 12.80 -0.59
N THR A 496 -1.81 11.75 -1.35
CA THR A 496 -2.37 11.50 -2.70
C THR A 496 -3.34 10.31 -2.71
N GLY A 497 -3.73 9.83 -1.53
CA GLY A 497 -4.67 8.73 -1.33
C GLY A 497 -5.84 9.09 -0.42
N GLY A 498 -6.22 10.37 -0.35
CA GLY A 498 -7.39 10.82 0.41
C GLY A 498 -7.16 10.99 1.91
N LYS A 499 -5.91 11.14 2.36
CA LYS A 499 -5.55 11.21 3.79
C LYS A 499 -4.90 12.53 4.21
N VAL A 500 -5.03 13.60 3.41
CA VAL A 500 -4.47 14.93 3.77
C VAL A 500 -4.96 15.42 5.13
N MET A 501 -6.27 15.28 5.38
CA MET A 501 -6.89 15.75 6.61
C MET A 501 -6.58 14.89 7.84
N ALA A 502 -6.00 13.70 7.67
CA ALA A 502 -5.54 12.88 8.79
C ALA A 502 -4.24 13.42 9.41
N GLY A 503 -3.53 14.29 8.67
CA GLY A 503 -2.28 14.90 9.10
C GLY A 503 -1.11 13.91 9.25
N TYR A 504 0.04 14.50 9.59
CA TYR A 504 1.27 13.78 9.88
C TYR A 504 1.91 14.33 11.15
N LEU A 505 2.04 13.49 12.17
CA LEU A 505 2.72 13.83 13.41
C LEU A 505 4.17 13.35 13.35
N SER A 506 5.12 14.28 13.47
CA SER A 506 6.54 13.97 13.36
C SER A 506 7.31 14.22 14.66
N VAL A 507 8.20 13.28 14.98
CA VAL A 507 9.11 13.39 16.14
C VAL A 507 10.31 14.32 15.90
N ASN A 508 10.60 14.66 14.64
CA ASN A 508 11.72 15.53 14.28
C ASN A 508 11.41 16.45 13.10
N LYS A 509 12.31 17.39 12.84
CA LYS A 509 12.33 18.21 11.61
C LYS A 509 13.12 17.47 10.52
N ASP A 510 12.80 17.74 9.26
CA ASP A 510 13.60 17.25 8.12
C ASP A 510 14.92 18.06 8.00
N ARG A 511 15.90 17.53 7.28
CA ARG A 511 17.20 18.18 6.99
C ARG A 511 17.09 19.37 6.03
N PHE A 512 15.98 19.49 5.30
CA PHE A 512 15.74 20.60 4.38
C PHE A 512 15.00 21.78 5.04
N TRP A 513 14.88 21.78 6.37
CA TRP A 513 14.38 22.90 7.15
C TRP A 513 15.43 24.00 7.28
#